data_AF-A0A930U7R8-F1
#
_entry.id   AF-A0A930U7R8-F1
#
_cell.length_a   1.000
_cell.length_b   1.000
_cell.length_c   1.000
_cell.angle_alpha   90.00
_cell.angle_beta   90.00
_cell.angle_gamma   90.00
#
_symmetry.space_group_name_H-M   'P 1'
#
loop_
_entity.id
_entity.type
_entity.pdbx_description
1 polymer ?
#
loop_
_entity_poly.entity_id
_entity_poly.type
_entity_poly.pdbx_seq_one_letter_code
_entity_poly.pdbx_strand_id
1 'polypeptide(L)'
;MDSDGGWRKTLFYDTEAETWRQGDWYGLRFLALQEKRYANYAPQSEKLWIPQIQRWPQIYERALVLASGLLPERSQGGLVYSAVSGKLAQTLADKLSVTLERSHA
;
A
#
# COMPACT_ATOMS: atom_id res chain seq x y z
N MET A 1 -14.93 14.83 31.38
CA MET A 1 -15.47 13.82 30.45
C MET A 1 -15.16 14.37 29.07
N ASP A 2 -13.96 14.08 28.57
CA ASP A 2 -13.47 14.69 27.33
C ASP A 2 -14.07 13.93 26.15
N SER A 3 -15.20 14.46 25.67
CA SER A 3 -15.83 14.06 24.43
C SER A 3 -15.09 14.71 23.27
N ASP A 4 -13.91 14.20 22.93
CA ASP A 4 -13.20 14.55 21.70
C ASP A 4 -12.86 13.24 20.97
N GLY A 5 -13.84 12.72 20.23
CA GLY A 5 -13.68 11.60 19.29
C GLY A 5 -12.85 12.01 18.05
N GLY A 6 -11.85 12.85 18.25
CA GLY A 6 -10.95 13.35 17.22
C GLY A 6 -10.05 12.23 16.74
N TRP A 7 -10.10 11.94 15.45
CA TRP A 7 -9.19 11.01 14.79
C TRP A 7 -7.75 11.41 15.14
N ARG A 8 -7.02 10.55 15.87
CA ARG A 8 -5.64 10.82 16.28
C ARG A 8 -4.78 10.98 15.02
N LYS A 9 -4.45 12.22 14.68
CA LYS A 9 -3.57 12.54 13.55
C LYS A 9 -2.13 12.45 14.01
N THR A 10 -1.30 11.74 13.24
CA THR A 10 0.14 11.69 13.45
C THR A 10 0.80 12.84 12.67
N LEU A 11 1.90 13.37 13.21
CA LEU A 11 2.77 14.32 12.53
C LEU A 11 4.04 13.60 12.09
N PHE A 12 4.49 13.87 10.87
CA PHE A 12 5.74 13.37 10.30
C PHE A 12 6.50 14.54 9.71
N TYR A 13 7.76 14.69 10.06
CA TYR A 13 8.62 15.69 9.44
C TYR A 13 9.27 15.09 8.19
N ASP A 14 8.90 15.64 7.03
CA ASP A 14 9.51 15.30 5.77
C ASP A 14 10.78 16.14 5.61
N THR A 15 11.93 15.48 5.74
CA THR A 15 13.25 16.14 5.64
C THR A 15 13.59 16.55 4.21
N GLU A 16 13.05 15.86 3.20
CA GLU A 16 13.32 16.20 1.79
C GLU A 16 12.55 17.46 1.38
N ALA A 17 11.31 17.59 1.84
CA ALA A 17 10.46 18.74 1.56
C ALA A 17 10.53 19.83 2.65
N GLU A 18 11.36 19.66 3.68
CA GLU A 18 11.48 20.55 4.85
C GLU A 18 10.13 20.98 5.47
N THR A 19 9.16 20.06 5.54
CA THR A 19 7.78 20.37 5.93
C THR A 19 7.18 19.32 6.87
N TRP A 20 6.26 19.76 7.72
CA TRP A 20 5.46 18.88 8.55
C TRP A 20 4.25 18.36 7.78
N ARG A 21 4.11 17.04 7.70
CA ARG A 21 2.93 16.35 7.14
C ARG A 21 2.08 15.82 8.29
N GLN A 22 0.76 16.00 8.18
CA GLN A 22 -0.21 15.47 9.12
C GLN A 22 -1.12 14.45 8.41
N GLY A 23 -1.34 13.28 9.02
CA GLY A 23 -2.14 12.23 8.40
C GLY A 23 -2.46 11.06 9.32
N ASP A 24 -3.07 10.02 8.75
CA ASP A 24 -3.23 8.76 9.43
C ASP A 24 -1.88 8.03 9.56
N TRP A 25 -1.78 7.16 10.56
CA TRP A 25 -0.55 6.43 10.84
C TRP A 25 -0.08 5.59 9.65
N TYR A 26 -0.98 4.93 8.92
CA TYR A 26 -0.60 4.04 7.83
C TYR A 26 -0.09 4.80 6.60
N GLY A 27 -0.74 5.92 6.27
CA GLY A 27 -0.28 6.83 5.22
C GLY A 27 1.09 7.41 5.53
N LEU A 28 1.29 7.94 6.74
CA LEU A 28 2.57 8.52 7.13
C LEU A 28 3.69 7.48 7.26
N ARG A 29 3.40 6.29 7.80
CA ARG A 29 4.36 5.18 7.83
C ARG A 29 4.80 4.78 6.41
N PHE A 30 3.87 4.76 5.46
CA PHE A 30 4.17 4.45 4.07
C PHE A 30 5.03 5.53 3.40
N LEU A 31 4.75 6.81 3.68
CA LEU A 31 5.58 7.92 3.20
C LEU A 31 6.97 7.95 3.82
N ALA A 32 7.11 7.51 5.08
CA ALA A 32 8.38 7.44 5.78
C ALA A 32 9.31 6.32 5.28
N LEU A 33 8.85 5.45 4.38
CA LEU A 33 9.71 4.46 3.73
C LEU A 33 10.71 5.18 2.82
N GLN A 34 11.97 5.25 3.23
CA GLN A 34 13.04 5.89 2.46
C GLN A 34 13.56 5.04 1.29
N GLU A 35 13.17 3.77 1.22
CA GLU A 35 13.60 2.85 0.17
C GLU A 35 12.70 2.93 -1.07
N LYS A 36 13.26 2.52 -2.22
CA LYS A 36 12.48 2.33 -3.44
C LYS A 36 11.39 1.29 -3.19
N ARG A 37 10.13 1.72 -3.30
CA ARG A 37 8.96 0.87 -3.10
C ARG A 37 8.67 0.05 -4.36
N TYR A 38 8.35 -1.22 -4.18
CA TYR A 38 8.04 -2.15 -5.26
C TYR A 38 6.89 -3.10 -4.91
N ALA A 39 6.25 -3.63 -5.94
CA ALA A 39 5.26 -4.70 -5.85
C ALA A 39 5.43 -5.63 -7.05
N ASN A 40 5.20 -6.92 -6.86
CA ASN A 40 5.32 -7.93 -7.90
C ASN A 40 3.95 -8.33 -8.41
N TYR A 41 3.71 -8.16 -9.70
CA TYR A 41 2.47 -8.58 -10.35
C TYR A 41 2.73 -9.73 -11.31
N ALA A 42 2.03 -10.85 -11.09
CA ALA A 42 2.04 -12.02 -11.95
C ALA A 42 0.79 -11.99 -12.84
N PRO A 43 0.90 -11.60 -14.13
CA PRO A 43 -0.26 -11.41 -14.99
C PRO A 43 -1.02 -12.70 -15.29
N GLN A 44 -0.32 -13.84 -15.33
CA GLN A 44 -0.90 -15.15 -15.68
C GLN A 44 -1.84 -15.67 -14.58
N SER A 45 -1.55 -15.35 -13.32
CA SER A 45 -2.34 -15.78 -12.16
C SER A 45 -3.15 -14.63 -11.54
N GLU A 46 -3.09 -13.43 -12.10
CA GLU A 46 -3.72 -12.21 -11.58
C GLU A 46 -3.40 -11.97 -10.09
N LYS A 47 -2.15 -12.22 -9.71
CA LYS A 47 -1.66 -12.09 -8.34
C LYS A 47 -0.78 -10.87 -8.20
N LEU A 48 -1.07 -10.06 -7.17
CA LEU A 48 -0.24 -8.95 -6.73
C LEU A 48 0.37 -9.30 -5.39
N TRP A 49 1.70 -9.40 -5.33
CA TRP A 49 2.46 -9.57 -4.11
C TRP A 49 3.05 -8.23 -3.67
N ILE A 50 2.87 -7.90 -2.38
CA ILE A 50 3.35 -6.66 -1.77
C ILE A 50 4.21 -7.01 -0.55
N PRO A 51 5.45 -6.53 -0.43
CA PRO A 51 6.26 -6.75 0.76
C PRO A 51 5.56 -6.27 2.03
N GLN A 52 5.57 -7.06 3.11
CA GLN A 52 4.88 -6.71 4.36
C GLN A 52 5.42 -5.40 4.95
N ILE A 53 6.72 -5.16 4.82
CA ILE A 53 7.37 -3.92 5.29
C ILE A 53 6.81 -2.69 4.55
N GLN A 54 6.53 -2.85 3.25
CA GLN A 54 6.00 -1.82 2.35
C GLN A 54 4.48 -1.79 2.29
N ARG A 55 3.78 -2.52 3.16
CA ARG A 55 2.32 -2.66 3.15
C ARG A 55 1.65 -1.32 2.87
N TRP A 56 0.85 -1.29 1.81
CA TRP A 56 0.24 -0.08 1.30
C TRP A 56 -0.72 0.54 2.33
N PRO A 57 -1.00 1.86 2.22
CA PRO A 57 -1.99 2.48 3.09
C PRO A 57 -3.36 1.81 2.95
N GLN A 58 -4.10 1.73 4.05
CA GLN A 58 -5.33 0.94 4.17
C GLN A 58 -6.37 1.26 3.08
N ILE A 59 -6.46 2.51 2.62
CA ILE A 59 -7.39 2.91 1.56
C ILE A 59 -7.12 2.17 0.24
N TYR A 60 -5.86 1.92 -0.10
CA TYR A 60 -5.47 1.22 -1.33
C TYR A 60 -5.56 -0.30 -1.15
N GLU A 61 -5.25 -0.83 0.03
CA GLU A 61 -5.51 -2.25 0.34
C GLU A 61 -7.00 -2.58 0.24
N ARG A 62 -7.88 -1.70 0.72
CA ARG A 62 -9.33 -1.89 0.62
C ARG A 62 -9.79 -1.94 -0.83
N ALA A 63 -9.19 -1.14 -1.72
CA ALA A 63 -9.52 -1.20 -3.14
C ALA A 63 -9.20 -2.57 -3.74
N LEU A 64 -8.07 -3.18 -3.36
CA LEU A 64 -7.70 -4.54 -3.79
C LEU A 64 -8.71 -5.58 -3.29
N VAL A 65 -9.04 -5.54 -1.99
CA VAL A 65 -9.99 -6.48 -1.37
C VAL A 65 -11.40 -6.33 -1.93
N LEU A 66 -11.86 -5.10 -2.17
CA LEU A 66 -13.19 -4.84 -2.72
C LEU A 66 -13.30 -5.25 -4.19
N ALA A 67 -12.23 -5.10 -4.96
CA ALA A 67 -12.22 -5.53 -6.36
C ALA A 67 -12.22 -7.06 -6.51
N SER A 68 -11.49 -7.78 -5.64
CA SER A 68 -11.41 -9.25 -5.71
C SER A 68 -12.46 -9.97 -4.89
N GLY A 69 -13.02 -9.33 -3.85
CA GLY A 69 -13.84 -9.98 -2.82
C GLY A 69 -13.04 -10.89 -1.87
N LEU A 70 -11.70 -10.88 -1.95
CA LEU A 70 -10.82 -11.79 -1.24
C LEU A 70 -9.86 -11.03 -0.31
N LEU A 71 -9.63 -11.58 0.88
CA LEU A 71 -8.58 -11.10 1.78
C LEU A 71 -7.20 -11.57 1.27
N PRO A 72 -6.12 -10.80 1.54
CA PRO A 72 -4.79 -11.21 1.14
C PRO A 72 -4.30 -12.41 1.96
N GLU A 73 -3.55 -13.29 1.30
CA GLU A 73 -2.82 -14.37 1.94
C GLU A 73 -1.41 -13.90 2.31
N ARG A 74 -0.86 -14.42 3.40
CA ARG A 74 0.54 -14.17 3.78
C ARG A 74 1.42 -15.20 3.11
N SER A 75 2.40 -14.74 2.33
CA SER A 75 3.37 -15.63 1.67
C SER A 75 4.70 -14.92 1.46
N GLN A 76 5.81 -15.64 1.69
CA GLN A 76 7.18 -15.17 1.44
C GLN A 76 7.48 -13.78 2.02
N GLY A 77 7.00 -13.47 3.24
CA GLY A 77 7.24 -12.18 3.88
C GLY A 77 6.42 -11.01 3.30
N GLY A 78 5.41 -11.30 2.48
CA GLY A 78 4.50 -10.31 1.91
C GLY A 78 3.03 -10.74 1.93
N LEU A 79 2.20 -9.89 1.34
CA LEU A 79 0.77 -10.07 1.16
C LEU A 79 0.49 -10.36 -0.31
N VAL A 80 -0.19 -11.47 -0.59
CA VAL A 80 -0.64 -11.87 -1.91
C VAL A 80 -2.11 -11.55 -2.06
N TYR A 81 -2.45 -10.68 -3.00
CA TYR A 81 -3.81 -10.39 -3.42
C TYR A 81 -4.08 -11.14 -4.72
N SER A 82 -5.14 -11.95 -4.73
CA SER A 82 -5.57 -12.72 -5.89
C SER A 82 -6.70 -12.01 -6.63
N ALA A 83 -6.93 -12.38 -7.90
CA ALA A 83 -7.96 -11.78 -8.76
C ALA A 83 -7.83 -10.25 -8.89
N VAL A 84 -6.59 -9.77 -8.97
CA VAL A 84 -6.29 -8.35 -9.17
C VAL A 84 -6.00 -8.12 -10.64
N SER A 85 -6.86 -7.36 -11.33
CA SER A 85 -6.60 -7.01 -12.73
C SER A 85 -5.31 -6.17 -12.87
N GLY A 86 -4.58 -6.37 -13.97
CA GLY A 86 -3.35 -5.62 -14.24
C GLY A 86 -3.58 -4.10 -14.33
N LYS A 87 -4.76 -3.68 -14.79
CA LYS A 87 -5.16 -2.26 -14.81
C LYS A 87 -5.28 -1.70 -13.39
N LEU A 88 -5.92 -2.43 -12.48
CA LEU A 88 -6.04 -2.02 -11.08
C LEU A 88 -4.66 -1.96 -10.41
N ALA A 89 -3.84 -3.00 -10.58
CA ALA A 89 -2.49 -3.06 -10.04
C ALA A 89 -1.65 -1.84 -10.49
N GLN A 90 -1.66 -1.53 -11.79
CA GLN A 90 -0.95 -0.38 -12.35
C GLN A 90 -1.50 0.95 -11.80
N THR A 91 -2.83 1.11 -11.79
CA THR A 91 -3.47 2.35 -11.31
C THR A 91 -3.09 2.67 -9.86
N LEU A 92 -3.05 1.65 -8.99
CA LEU A 92 -2.68 1.82 -7.59
C LEU A 92 -1.18 2.05 -7.43
N ALA A 93 -0.35 1.35 -8.20
CA ALA A 93 1.10 1.53 -8.20
C ALA A 93 1.48 2.97 -8.59
N ASP A 94 0.85 3.52 -9.63
CA ASP A 94 1.07 4.90 -10.10
C ASP A 94 0.70 5.93 -9.01
N LYS A 95 -0.46 5.75 -8.36
CA LYS A 95 -0.92 6.63 -7.26
C LYS A 95 0.00 6.60 -6.05
N LEU A 96 0.64 5.46 -5.80
CA LEU A 96 1.52 5.24 -4.67
C LEU A 96 2.99 5.50 -4.99
N SER A 97 3.33 5.82 -6.24
CA SER A 97 4.71 5.90 -6.74
C SER A 97 5.51 4.63 -6.42
N VAL A 98 4.88 3.46 -6.62
CA VAL A 98 5.48 2.13 -6.40
C VAL A 98 5.91 1.56 -7.75
N THR A 99 7.10 0.96 -7.80
CA THR A 99 7.54 0.24 -9.00
C THR A 99 6.80 -1.09 -9.11
N LEU A 100 6.02 -1.27 -10.17
CA LEU A 100 5.32 -2.52 -10.44
C LEU A 100 6.20 -3.45 -11.29
N GLU A 101 6.78 -4.45 -10.67
CA GLU A 101 7.60 -5.47 -11.33
C GLU A 101 6.69 -6.58 -11.86
N ARG A 102 6.93 -7.02 -13.10
CA ARG A 102 6.15 -8.11 -13.71
C ARG A 102 6.91 -9.42 -13.58
N SER A 103 6.35 -10.37 -12.86
CA SER A 103 6.91 -11.72 -12.76
C SER A 103 6.22 -12.66 -13.74
N HIS A 104 7.02 -13.51 -14.37
CA HIS A 104 6.54 -14.72 -15.04
C HIS A 104 6.49 -15.81 -13.96
N ALA A 105 5.42 -15.82 -13.18
CA ALA A 105 5.11 -16.91 -12.26
C ALA A 105 4.09 -17.85 -12.90
#